data_AF-R4Z6I8-F1
#
_entry.id   AF-R4Z6I8-F1
#
_cell.length_a   1.000
_cell.length_b   1.000
_cell.length_c   1.000
_cell.angle_alpha   90.00
_cell.angle_beta   90.00
_cell.angle_gamma   90.00
#
_symmetry.space_group_name_H-M   'P 1'
#
loop_
_entity.id
_entity.type
_entity.pdbx_description
1 polymer ?
#
loop_
_entity_poly.entity_id
_entity_poly.type
_entity_poly.pdbx_seq_one_letter_code
_entity_poly.pdbx_strand_id
1 'polypeptide(L)'
;MEMTPGDDAVERHRPPDEDELSKVGTAGDQPNDPDAETGTGLYNAVHDELLAMRKHRDGVTIGNLAHTTAILEVLGAGDPRLAYNQLKHVLLSLDQDLAVTAAGYSLGYASDYDSHLGRLDDFGRDYTYDQRQARRYSDKGIEQIARHISSEWMLEASPTLTIEVVKANDEVLELVIRSERLAIVEMRDPVVEMVSSTGKRESFPVDWRPLAGEAGALRQEASVRTDQLRQPDVAVSVLWTGEAWPLFHLAVLRGLDGASLPLDLMTFGARATVSRCFLDKAGSADPP
;
A
#
# COMPACT_ATOMS: atom_id res chain seq x y z
N MET A 1 -17.02 73.78 45.61
CA MET A 1 -16.62 73.47 44.22
C MET A 1 -15.78 72.22 44.33
N GLU A 2 -16.47 71.09 44.46
CA GLU A 2 -15.88 69.78 44.74
C GLU A 2 -16.30 68.85 43.60
N MET A 3 -15.30 68.15 43.07
CA MET A 3 -15.40 67.28 41.91
C MET A 3 -16.09 65.96 42.29
N THR A 4 -17.06 65.58 41.48
CA THR A 4 -17.71 64.27 41.42
C THR A 4 -16.71 63.15 41.08
N PRO A 5 -16.78 61.99 41.75
CA PRO A 5 -16.38 60.71 41.16
C PRO A 5 -17.63 59.94 40.71
N GLY A 6 -17.61 59.44 39.48
CA GLY A 6 -18.68 58.64 38.90
C GLY A 6 -18.76 57.25 39.53
N ASP A 7 -19.99 56.88 39.90
CA ASP A 7 -20.45 55.51 39.99
C ASP A 7 -20.34 54.85 38.61
N ASP A 8 -19.74 53.66 38.53
CA ASP A 8 -20.35 52.58 37.76
C ASP A 8 -19.84 51.20 38.23
N ALA A 9 -20.79 50.28 38.26
CA ALA A 9 -20.77 49.03 38.98
C ALA A 9 -19.77 48.00 38.46
N VAL A 10 -19.14 47.29 39.41
CA VAL A 10 -18.40 46.05 39.18
C VAL A 10 -19.41 44.91 39.04
N GLU A 11 -19.77 44.56 37.80
CA GLU A 11 -20.58 43.38 37.51
C GLU A 11 -19.67 42.14 37.37
N ARG A 12 -19.78 41.25 38.35
CA ARG A 12 -19.06 39.97 38.39
C ARG A 12 -19.63 39.04 37.33
N HIS A 13 -18.83 38.67 36.33
CA HIS A 13 -19.18 37.62 35.37
C HIS A 13 -19.39 36.28 36.08
N ARG A 14 -20.64 35.82 36.06
CA ARG A 14 -21.07 34.46 36.39
C ARG A 14 -20.99 33.62 35.10
N PRO A 15 -20.38 32.44 35.09
CA PRO A 15 -20.40 31.58 33.90
C PRO A 15 -21.83 31.07 33.66
N PRO A 16 -22.26 30.94 32.39
CA PRO A 16 -23.61 30.50 32.05
C PRO A 16 -23.79 28.99 32.27
N ASP A 17 -25.00 28.63 32.71
CA ASP A 17 -25.46 27.28 33.02
C ASP A 17 -25.46 26.37 31.77
N GLU A 18 -24.83 25.20 31.90
CA GLU A 18 -24.84 24.11 30.93
C GLU A 18 -26.19 23.38 30.99
N ASP A 19 -27.25 23.85 30.31
CA ASP A 19 -28.44 23.00 30.08
C ASP A 19 -29.41 23.43 28.94
N GLU A 20 -29.05 24.38 28.06
CA GLU A 20 -29.96 24.82 26.97
C GLU A 20 -29.34 24.83 25.56
N LEU A 21 -28.69 23.74 25.13
CA LEU A 21 -28.36 23.53 23.71
C LEU A 21 -28.73 22.14 23.15
N SER A 22 -29.63 21.42 23.82
CA SER A 22 -30.32 20.28 23.22
C SER A 22 -31.62 20.73 22.56
N LYS A 23 -31.55 21.10 21.26
CA LYS A 23 -32.61 21.00 20.22
C LYS A 23 -32.48 22.13 19.18
N VAL A 24 -31.61 21.93 18.18
CA VAL A 24 -31.92 22.35 16.80
C VAL A 24 -31.38 21.26 15.88
N GLY A 25 -32.30 20.56 15.20
CA GLY A 25 -31.94 19.62 14.16
C GLY A 25 -31.31 20.36 12.99
N THR A 26 -30.23 19.80 12.46
CA THR A 26 -29.86 20.00 11.06
C THR A 26 -29.45 18.62 10.56
N ALA A 27 -30.28 18.06 9.69
CA ALA A 27 -29.92 16.94 8.85
C ALA A 27 -28.79 17.43 7.92
N GLY A 28 -27.56 17.29 8.39
CA GLY A 28 -26.35 17.40 7.61
C GLY A 28 -25.94 15.99 7.23
N ASP A 29 -26.25 15.64 5.98
CA ASP A 29 -25.61 14.57 5.22
C ASP A 29 -24.10 14.82 5.28
N GLN A 30 -23.42 14.18 6.23
CA GLN A 30 -21.96 14.12 6.20
C GLN A 30 -21.60 13.26 4.98
N PRO A 31 -20.74 13.73 4.07
CA PRO A 31 -20.23 12.86 3.04
C PRO A 31 -19.50 11.72 3.75
N ASN A 32 -20.07 10.51 3.65
CA ASN A 32 -19.34 9.29 3.93
C ASN A 32 -18.05 9.38 3.10
N ASP A 33 -16.93 9.59 3.79
CA ASP A 33 -15.62 9.48 3.20
C ASP A 33 -15.45 8.01 2.77
N PRO A 34 -15.44 7.69 1.47
CA PRO A 34 -15.38 6.31 1.01
C PRO A 34 -14.03 5.64 1.33
N ASP A 35 -13.06 6.38 1.88
CA ASP A 35 -11.73 5.89 2.26
C ASP A 35 -11.66 5.41 3.73
N ALA A 36 -12.74 5.49 4.50
CA ALA A 36 -12.76 5.13 5.93
C ALA A 36 -13.01 3.63 6.22
N GLU A 37 -13.37 2.83 5.22
CA GLU A 37 -13.49 1.38 5.33
C GLU A 37 -12.53 0.72 4.33
N THR A 38 -11.35 0.29 4.81
CA THR A 38 -10.62 -0.96 4.49
C THR A 38 -9.16 -0.75 4.87
N GLY A 39 -8.80 -1.01 6.13
CA GLY A 39 -7.41 -1.34 6.43
C GLY A 39 -7.07 -2.58 5.61
N THR A 40 -6.11 -2.44 4.69
CA THR A 40 -5.59 -3.50 3.81
C THR A 40 -5.19 -4.74 4.62
N GLY A 41 -5.24 -5.93 4.01
CA GLY A 41 -4.88 -7.17 4.71
C GLY A 41 -3.45 -7.11 5.26
N LEU A 42 -2.53 -6.53 4.49
CA LEU A 42 -1.18 -6.24 4.92
C LEU A 42 -1.11 -5.23 6.09
N TYR A 43 -1.85 -4.13 6.03
CA TYR A 43 -1.87 -3.14 7.12
C TYR A 43 -2.32 -3.77 8.44
N ASN A 44 -3.44 -4.49 8.43
CA ASN A 44 -3.99 -5.09 9.63
C ASN A 44 -3.00 -6.11 10.24
N ALA A 45 -2.38 -6.93 9.39
CA ALA A 45 -1.42 -7.92 9.86
C ALA A 45 -0.16 -7.27 10.47
N VAL A 46 0.41 -6.25 9.82
CA VAL A 46 1.56 -5.52 10.36
C VAL A 46 1.18 -4.81 11.66
N HIS A 47 0.03 -4.15 11.71
CA HIS A 47 -0.47 -3.46 12.88
C HIS A 47 -0.63 -4.41 14.08
N ASP A 48 -1.26 -5.57 13.87
CA ASP A 48 -1.48 -6.56 14.91
C ASP A 48 -0.16 -7.15 15.43
N GLU A 49 0.81 -7.38 14.55
CA GLU A 49 2.15 -7.84 14.94
C GLU A 49 2.92 -6.77 15.73
N LEU A 50 2.84 -5.50 15.35
CA LEU A 50 3.42 -4.38 16.12
C LEU A 50 2.78 -4.29 17.52
N LEU A 51 1.46 -4.44 17.62
CA LEU A 51 0.76 -4.45 18.91
C LEU A 51 1.15 -5.65 19.78
N ALA A 52 1.34 -6.82 19.17
CA ALA A 52 1.79 -8.01 19.86
C ALA A 52 3.23 -7.82 20.40
N MET A 53 4.14 -7.31 19.57
CA MET A 53 5.52 -7.01 19.97
C MET A 53 5.59 -5.95 21.07
N ARG A 54 4.77 -4.91 20.99
CA ARG A 54 4.67 -3.89 22.05
C ARG A 54 4.37 -4.52 23.40
N LYS A 55 3.47 -5.50 23.46
CA LYS A 55 3.09 -6.18 24.71
C LYS A 55 4.14 -7.16 25.21
N HIS A 56 5.11 -7.54 24.36
CA HIS A 56 6.19 -8.42 24.76
C HIS A 56 7.09 -7.75 25.80
N ARG A 57 7.58 -8.55 26.75
CA ARG A 57 8.43 -8.09 27.86
C ARG A 57 9.62 -7.28 27.36
N ASP A 58 10.38 -7.86 26.44
CA ASP A 58 11.58 -7.24 25.87
C ASP A 58 11.30 -6.32 24.68
N GLY A 59 10.02 -6.07 24.36
CA GLY A 59 9.64 -5.29 23.18
C GLY A 59 10.07 -5.96 21.88
N VAL A 60 10.55 -5.17 20.93
CA VAL A 60 11.03 -5.65 19.64
C VAL A 60 12.46 -6.14 19.76
N THR A 61 12.65 -7.43 19.53
CA THR A 61 13.95 -8.08 19.45
C THR A 61 14.02 -8.95 18.20
N ILE A 62 15.23 -9.31 17.75
CA ILE A 62 15.42 -10.25 16.64
C ILE A 62 14.71 -11.58 16.92
N GLY A 63 14.73 -12.05 18.18
CA GLY A 63 14.04 -13.28 18.58
C GLY A 63 12.53 -13.19 18.44
N ASN A 64 11.93 -12.08 18.89
CA ASN A 64 10.48 -11.89 18.79
C ASN A 64 10.02 -11.70 17.35
N LEU A 65 10.81 -11.01 16.53
CA LEU A 65 10.55 -10.84 15.10
C LEU A 65 10.59 -12.17 14.33
N ALA A 66 11.40 -13.14 14.76
CA ALA A 66 11.43 -14.47 14.15
C ALA A 66 10.12 -15.25 14.30
N HIS A 67 9.21 -14.79 15.17
CA HIS A 67 7.89 -15.37 15.37
C HIS A 67 6.76 -14.57 14.69
N THR A 68 7.11 -13.50 13.98
CA THR A 68 6.18 -12.72 13.15
C THR A 68 6.14 -13.27 11.73
N THR A 69 5.05 -13.02 11.01
CA THR A 69 4.87 -13.40 9.61
C THR A 69 4.96 -12.17 8.71
N ALA A 70 4.07 -11.20 8.92
CA ALA A 70 3.93 -10.02 8.05
C ALA A 70 5.21 -9.20 8.03
N ILE A 71 5.68 -8.79 9.20
CA ILE A 71 6.87 -7.93 9.35
C ILE A 71 8.12 -8.66 8.88
N LEU A 72 8.23 -9.97 9.14
CA LEU A 72 9.38 -10.77 8.75
C LEU A 72 9.51 -10.90 7.22
N GLU A 73 8.40 -11.20 6.54
CA GLU A 73 8.38 -11.28 5.08
C GLU A 73 8.59 -9.90 4.44
N VAL A 74 7.88 -8.89 4.94
CA VAL A 74 7.81 -7.57 4.31
C VAL A 74 9.07 -6.74 4.51
N LEU A 75 9.66 -6.79 5.70
CA LEU A 75 10.88 -6.05 6.02
C LEU A 75 12.15 -6.90 5.89
N GLY A 76 12.03 -8.21 6.03
CA GLY A 76 13.17 -9.08 6.21
C GLY A 76 13.40 -10.10 5.10
N ALA A 77 12.47 -10.27 4.15
CA ALA A 77 12.49 -11.41 3.21
C ALA A 77 12.71 -12.75 3.94
N GLY A 78 12.11 -12.93 5.12
CA GLY A 78 12.33 -14.10 5.97
C GLY A 78 13.51 -14.01 6.95
N ASP A 79 14.38 -12.98 6.88
CA ASP A 79 15.48 -12.76 7.83
C ASP A 79 15.09 -11.82 8.99
N PRO A 80 15.02 -12.31 10.24
CA PRO A 80 14.65 -11.48 11.40
C PRO A 80 15.64 -10.35 11.70
N ARG A 81 16.93 -10.50 11.34
CA ARG A 81 17.94 -9.46 11.53
C ARG A 81 17.74 -8.32 10.55
N LEU A 82 17.45 -8.66 9.29
CA LEU A 82 17.13 -7.67 8.27
C LEU A 82 15.84 -6.94 8.63
N ALA A 83 14.78 -7.67 9.00
CA ALA A 83 13.52 -7.09 9.45
C ALA A 83 13.70 -6.12 10.62
N TYR A 84 14.51 -6.50 11.63
CA TYR A 84 14.82 -5.64 12.77
C TYR A 84 15.51 -4.33 12.37
N ASN A 85 16.51 -4.41 11.49
CA ASN A 85 17.23 -3.23 11.02
C ASN A 85 16.33 -2.34 10.15
N GLN A 86 15.52 -2.92 9.27
CA GLN A 86 14.59 -2.16 8.45
C GLN A 86 13.51 -1.48 9.29
N LEU A 87 12.98 -2.14 10.33
CA LEU A 87 12.04 -1.51 11.25
C LEU A 87 12.67 -0.32 11.99
N LYS A 88 13.95 -0.39 12.36
CA LYS A 88 14.69 0.78 12.88
C LYS A 88 14.76 1.91 11.87
N HIS A 89 15.05 1.60 10.61
CA HIS A 89 15.10 2.62 9.56
C HIS A 89 13.74 3.27 9.32
N VAL A 90 12.65 2.51 9.38
CA VAL A 90 11.28 3.03 9.35
C VAL A 90 11.01 3.98 10.53
N LEU A 91 11.40 3.61 11.74
CA LEU A 91 11.24 4.49 12.89
C LEU A 91 12.03 5.78 12.72
N LEU A 92 13.28 5.69 12.24
CA LEU A 92 14.15 6.85 12.01
C LEU A 92 13.66 7.75 10.87
N SER A 93 13.05 7.19 9.81
CA SER A 93 12.49 7.99 8.72
C SER A 93 11.25 8.77 9.15
N LEU A 94 10.53 8.27 10.15
CA LEU A 94 9.31 8.86 10.68
C LEU A 94 9.50 9.65 12.00
N ASP A 95 10.71 9.66 12.59
CA ASP A 95 11.00 10.14 13.96
C ASP A 95 10.72 11.63 14.22
N GLN A 96 10.37 12.40 13.17
CA GLN A 96 9.90 13.78 13.37
C GLN A 96 8.48 13.86 13.96
N ASP A 97 7.71 12.75 13.97
CA ASP A 97 6.40 12.69 14.61
C ASP A 97 6.51 12.13 16.05
N LEU A 98 6.09 12.94 17.02
CA LEU A 98 6.05 12.58 18.44
C LEU A 98 5.25 11.28 18.70
N ALA A 99 4.22 10.99 17.90
CA ALA A 99 3.48 9.74 18.00
C ALA A 99 4.36 8.53 17.69
N VAL A 100 5.20 8.63 16.65
CA VAL A 100 6.16 7.58 16.28
C VAL A 100 7.26 7.45 17.33
N THR A 101 7.74 8.55 17.89
CA THR A 101 8.66 8.51 19.03
C THR A 101 8.04 7.74 20.20
N ALA A 102 6.80 8.04 20.59
CA ALA A 102 6.10 7.32 21.66
C ALA A 102 5.93 5.82 21.36
N ALA A 103 5.69 5.46 20.10
CA ALA A 103 5.67 4.07 19.65
C ALA A 103 7.06 3.42 19.73
N GLY A 104 8.14 4.14 19.37
CA GLY A 104 9.52 3.68 19.52
C GLY A 104 9.89 3.36 20.97
N TYR A 105 9.46 4.21 21.92
CA TYR A 105 9.55 3.90 23.35
C TYR A 105 8.78 2.63 23.68
N SER A 106 7.49 2.55 23.34
CA SER A 106 6.64 1.41 23.73
C SER A 106 7.08 0.07 23.12
N LEU A 107 7.74 0.11 21.96
CA LEU A 107 8.35 -1.02 21.28
C LEU A 107 9.74 -1.41 21.84
N GLY A 108 10.32 -0.62 22.76
CA GLY A 108 11.60 -0.96 23.41
C GLY A 108 12.85 -0.49 22.66
N TYR A 109 12.73 0.46 21.72
CA TYR A 109 13.90 1.03 21.03
C TYR A 109 14.58 2.16 21.82
N ALA A 110 13.83 2.83 22.70
CA ALA A 110 14.29 4.00 23.44
C ALA A 110 14.12 3.87 24.97
N SER A 111 13.78 2.68 25.47
CA SER A 111 13.64 2.41 26.90
C SER A 111 14.02 0.97 27.24
N ASP A 112 14.70 0.80 28.38
CA ASP A 112 15.16 -0.50 28.90
C ASP A 112 14.15 -1.16 29.85
N TYR A 113 12.94 -0.60 30.02
CA TYR A 113 11.92 -1.22 30.86
C TYR A 113 11.38 -2.51 30.27
N ASP A 114 11.14 -3.48 31.16
CA ASP A 114 10.68 -4.82 30.83
C ASP A 114 9.14 -4.93 30.70
N SER A 115 8.44 -3.79 30.66
CA SER A 115 7.02 -3.73 30.36
C SER A 115 6.70 -2.51 29.49
N HIS A 116 5.74 -2.67 28.60
CA HIS A 116 5.33 -1.58 27.71
C HIS A 116 4.79 -0.35 28.46
N LEU A 117 4.18 -0.54 29.63
CA LEU A 117 3.71 0.56 30.46
C LEU A 117 4.88 1.32 31.09
N GLY A 118 5.89 0.59 31.60
CA GLY A 118 7.12 1.22 32.09
C GLY A 118 7.86 1.98 30.98
N ARG A 119 7.91 1.41 29.77
CA ARG A 119 8.48 2.10 28.61
C ARG A 119 7.74 3.38 28.23
N LEU A 120 6.41 3.40 28.38
CA LEU A 120 5.60 4.61 28.17
C LEU A 120 5.72 5.63 29.31
N ASP A 121 6.01 5.17 30.53
CA ASP A 121 6.28 6.08 31.65
C ASP A 121 7.62 6.80 31.45
N ASP A 122 8.63 6.18 30.82
CA ASP A 122 9.86 6.84 30.39
C ASP A 122 9.58 7.94 29.35
N PHE A 123 8.80 7.63 28.31
CA PHE A 123 8.35 8.63 27.35
C PHE A 123 7.61 9.78 28.05
N GLY A 124 6.71 9.47 28.98
CA GLY A 124 5.97 10.48 29.75
C GLY A 124 6.91 11.38 30.58
N ARG A 125 8.00 10.82 31.11
CA ARG A 125 9.01 11.57 31.86
C ARG A 125 9.81 12.51 30.95
N ASP A 126 10.26 12.02 29.80
CA ASP A 126 11.13 12.76 28.90
C ASP A 126 10.40 13.88 28.16
N TYR A 127 9.11 13.67 27.88
CA TYR A 127 8.28 14.60 27.11
C TYR A 127 7.18 15.28 27.93
N THR A 128 7.16 15.08 29.26
CA THR A 128 6.20 15.68 30.20
C THR A 128 4.72 15.35 29.87
N TYR A 129 4.44 14.08 29.61
CA TYR A 129 3.09 13.57 29.37
C TYR A 129 2.65 12.58 30.44
N ASP A 130 1.36 12.58 30.76
CA ASP A 130 0.78 11.53 31.59
C ASP A 130 0.68 10.20 30.81
N GLN A 131 0.48 9.11 31.55
CA GLN A 131 0.44 7.77 30.98
C GLN A 131 -0.72 7.57 29.97
N ARG A 132 -1.85 8.29 30.11
CA ARG A 132 -2.97 8.19 29.17
C ARG A 132 -2.63 8.86 27.85
N GLN A 133 -1.98 10.01 27.88
CA GLN A 133 -1.49 10.69 26.68
C GLN A 133 -0.39 9.89 26.01
N ALA A 134 0.58 9.37 26.76
CA ALA A 134 1.64 8.50 26.25
C ALA A 134 1.08 7.29 25.49
N ARG A 135 0.06 6.62 26.03
CA ARG A 135 -0.65 5.51 25.35
C ARG A 135 -1.29 5.96 24.05
N ARG A 136 -2.02 7.08 24.05
CA ARG A 136 -2.68 7.62 22.85
C ARG A 136 -1.70 7.97 21.74
N TYR A 137 -0.59 8.62 22.09
CA TYR A 137 0.47 8.91 21.12
C TYR A 137 1.09 7.63 20.58
N SER A 138 1.37 6.64 21.43
CA SER A 138 1.90 5.37 20.97
C SER A 138 0.92 4.61 20.09
N ASP A 139 -0.39 4.58 20.39
CA ASP A 139 -1.37 3.90 19.53
C ASP A 139 -1.39 4.54 18.14
N LYS A 140 -1.44 5.88 18.07
CA LYS A 140 -1.34 6.63 16.81
C LYS A 140 -0.02 6.36 16.07
N GLY A 141 1.09 6.29 16.79
CA GLY A 141 2.40 5.99 16.20
C GLY A 141 2.47 4.60 15.59
N ILE A 142 1.87 3.60 16.24
CA ILE A 142 1.79 2.23 15.72
C ILE A 142 0.96 2.20 14.42
N GLU A 143 -0.17 2.92 14.36
CA GLU A 143 -0.95 3.07 13.13
C GLU A 143 -0.14 3.71 12.00
N GLN A 144 0.63 4.76 12.30
CA GLN A 144 1.48 5.45 11.32
C GLN A 144 2.59 4.53 10.78
N ILE A 145 3.27 3.78 11.66
CA ILE A 145 4.30 2.82 11.28
C ILE A 145 3.70 1.71 10.41
N ALA A 146 2.57 1.12 10.82
CA ALA A 146 1.90 0.07 10.06
C ALA A 146 1.49 0.57 8.67
N ARG A 147 0.95 1.79 8.59
CA ARG A 147 0.58 2.42 7.32
C ARG A 147 1.80 2.57 6.42
N HIS A 148 2.90 3.15 6.94
CA HIS A 148 4.13 3.33 6.18
C HIS A 148 4.69 2.01 5.64
N ILE A 149 4.78 0.96 6.47
CA ILE A 149 5.21 -0.38 6.04
C ILE A 149 4.30 -0.95 4.97
N SER A 150 2.98 -0.78 5.10
CA SER A 150 2.00 -1.32 4.15
C SER A 150 1.88 -0.53 2.83
N SER A 151 2.32 0.73 2.81
CA SER A 151 2.12 1.65 1.66
C SER A 151 3.40 2.01 0.92
N GLU A 152 4.53 2.04 1.61
CA GLU A 152 5.81 2.40 1.01
C GLU A 152 6.46 1.18 0.39
N TRP A 153 7.09 1.37 -0.77
CA TRP A 153 7.62 0.32 -1.64
C TRP A 153 8.68 -0.51 -0.91
N MET A 154 8.26 -1.62 -0.30
CA MET A 154 9.18 -2.57 0.31
C MET A 154 9.66 -3.49 -0.81
N LEU A 155 10.89 -3.23 -1.27
CA LEU A 155 11.52 -3.90 -2.41
C LEU A 155 11.47 -5.44 -2.30
N GLU A 156 11.50 -5.96 -1.07
CA GLU A 156 11.57 -7.39 -0.78
C GLU A 156 10.21 -8.12 -0.83
N ALA A 157 9.09 -7.39 -0.70
CA ALA A 157 7.73 -7.97 -0.65
C ALA A 157 6.78 -7.40 -1.71
N SER A 158 7.33 -6.66 -2.68
CA SER A 158 6.54 -6.12 -3.78
C SER A 158 5.99 -7.27 -4.63
N PRO A 159 4.67 -7.32 -4.88
CA PRO A 159 4.13 -8.30 -5.80
C PRO A 159 4.73 -8.11 -7.20
N THR A 160 4.68 -9.13 -8.04
CA THR A 160 5.14 -9.01 -9.43
C THR A 160 4.04 -9.38 -10.40
N LEU A 161 4.01 -8.67 -11.53
CA LEU A 161 3.20 -9.02 -12.69
C LEU A 161 4.13 -9.15 -13.89
N THR A 162 4.28 -10.37 -14.38
CA THR A 162 5.10 -10.69 -15.54
C THR A 162 4.22 -10.94 -16.75
N ILE A 163 4.51 -10.29 -17.88
CA ILE A 163 3.91 -10.59 -19.17
C ILE A 163 5.03 -10.97 -20.15
N GLU A 164 4.97 -12.21 -20.61
CA GLU A 164 5.86 -12.74 -21.64
C GLU A 164 5.11 -12.90 -22.95
N VAL A 165 5.59 -12.23 -23.99
CA VAL A 165 5.15 -12.50 -25.35
C VAL A 165 5.87 -13.76 -25.84
N VAL A 166 5.11 -14.86 -25.97
CA VAL A 166 5.61 -16.15 -26.46
C VAL A 166 5.59 -16.20 -27.98
N LYS A 167 4.54 -15.65 -28.60
CA LYS A 167 4.40 -15.61 -30.05
C LYS A 167 3.69 -14.33 -30.46
N ALA A 168 4.20 -13.66 -31.49
CA ALA A 168 3.57 -12.49 -32.07
C ALA A 168 3.83 -12.41 -33.57
N ASN A 169 2.83 -12.80 -34.36
CA ASN A 169 2.86 -12.71 -35.82
C ASN A 169 1.52 -12.17 -36.34
N ASP A 170 1.39 -11.96 -37.64
CA ASP A 170 0.17 -11.41 -38.25
C ASP A 170 -1.10 -12.27 -38.02
N GLU A 171 -0.97 -13.49 -37.51
CA GLU A 171 -2.09 -14.39 -37.28
C GLU A 171 -2.48 -14.51 -35.81
N VAL A 172 -1.52 -14.50 -34.90
CA VAL A 172 -1.73 -14.82 -33.48
C VAL A 172 -0.77 -14.05 -32.58
N LEU A 173 -1.32 -13.54 -31.49
CA LEU A 173 -0.58 -13.16 -30.29
C LEU A 173 -0.82 -14.22 -29.21
N GLU A 174 0.27 -14.69 -28.62
CA GLU A 174 0.26 -15.62 -27.50
C GLU A 174 1.11 -15.03 -26.38
N LEU A 175 0.47 -14.80 -25.23
CA LEU A 175 1.06 -14.27 -24.02
C LEU A 175 0.99 -15.30 -22.91
N VAL A 176 2.01 -15.31 -22.06
CA VAL A 176 1.95 -15.92 -20.74
C VAL A 176 2.02 -14.81 -19.71
N ILE A 177 1.05 -14.82 -18.79
CA ILE A 177 0.94 -13.83 -17.72
C ILE A 177 1.16 -14.57 -16.41
N ARG A 178 2.10 -14.09 -15.58
CA ARG A 178 2.32 -14.60 -14.24
C ARG A 178 2.12 -13.50 -13.21
N SER A 179 1.48 -13.84 -12.11
CA SER A 179 1.47 -13.00 -10.92
C SER A 179 2.06 -13.74 -9.73
N GLU A 180 2.79 -13.01 -8.92
CA GLU A 180 3.37 -13.49 -7.66
C GLU A 180 3.15 -12.44 -6.58
N ARG A 181 2.78 -12.91 -5.38
CA ARG A 181 2.60 -12.07 -4.20
C ARG A 181 2.77 -12.88 -2.93
N LEU A 182 3.01 -12.23 -1.81
CA LEU A 182 2.83 -12.86 -0.51
C LEU A 182 1.35 -13.18 -0.26
N ALA A 183 1.09 -14.26 0.46
CA ALA A 183 -0.29 -14.68 0.81
C ALA A 183 -1.07 -13.60 1.57
N ILE A 184 -0.34 -12.78 2.33
CA ILE A 184 -0.88 -11.71 3.17
C ILE A 184 -1.36 -10.48 2.40
N VAL A 185 -0.87 -10.29 1.17
CA VAL A 185 -1.27 -9.16 0.32
C VAL A 185 -2.63 -9.47 -0.28
N GLU A 186 -3.67 -8.72 0.07
CA GLU A 186 -4.98 -8.96 -0.53
C GLU A 186 -5.01 -8.60 -2.02
N MET A 187 -5.54 -9.52 -2.81
CA MET A 187 -5.57 -9.39 -4.26
C MET A 187 -6.60 -10.34 -4.86
N ARG A 188 -7.40 -9.82 -5.79
CA ARG A 188 -8.19 -10.65 -6.70
C ARG A 188 -7.32 -11.08 -7.88
N ASP A 189 -7.81 -12.00 -8.71
CA ASP A 189 -7.08 -12.34 -9.92
C ASP A 189 -6.94 -11.11 -10.84
N PRO A 190 -5.78 -10.95 -11.52
CA PRO A 190 -5.64 -9.89 -12.51
C PRO A 190 -6.68 -10.04 -13.62
N VAL A 191 -7.20 -8.90 -14.07
CA VAL A 191 -8.21 -8.87 -15.14
C VAL A 191 -7.52 -8.65 -16.47
N VAL A 192 -7.70 -9.57 -17.41
CA VAL A 192 -7.24 -9.42 -18.79
C VAL A 192 -8.35 -8.80 -19.61
N GLU A 193 -8.03 -7.78 -20.39
CA GLU A 193 -8.95 -7.04 -21.24
C GLU A 193 -8.40 -6.94 -22.67
N MET A 194 -9.29 -7.04 -23.64
CA MET A 194 -9.05 -6.57 -25.01
C MET A 194 -9.42 -5.09 -25.09
N VAL A 195 -8.54 -4.28 -25.66
CA VAL A 195 -8.75 -2.84 -25.87
C VAL A 195 -8.85 -2.59 -27.37
N SER A 196 -9.95 -1.99 -27.83
CA SER A 196 -10.15 -1.63 -29.24
C SER A 196 -9.49 -0.29 -29.61
N SER A 197 -9.50 0.04 -30.91
CA SER A 197 -9.12 1.37 -31.44
C SER A 197 -9.81 2.54 -30.77
N THR A 198 -11.07 2.34 -30.40
CA THR A 198 -11.90 3.37 -29.78
C THR A 198 -11.64 3.50 -28.27
N GLY A 199 -10.72 2.71 -27.71
CA GLY A 199 -10.43 2.64 -26.28
C GLY A 199 -11.46 1.83 -25.48
N LYS A 200 -12.40 1.16 -26.15
CA LYS A 200 -13.37 0.27 -25.49
C LYS A 200 -12.63 -0.94 -24.93
N ARG A 201 -12.90 -1.28 -23.67
CA ARG A 201 -12.30 -2.39 -22.95
C ARG A 201 -13.32 -3.48 -22.72
N GLU A 202 -12.97 -4.72 -23.06
CA GLU A 202 -13.81 -5.89 -22.84
C GLU A 202 -12.99 -6.97 -22.14
N SER A 203 -13.54 -7.56 -21.08
CA SER A 203 -12.86 -8.63 -20.35
C SER A 203 -12.59 -9.81 -21.27
N PHE A 204 -11.35 -10.27 -21.30
CA PHE A 204 -10.94 -11.48 -21.96
C PHE A 204 -10.90 -12.62 -20.92
N PRO A 205 -11.66 -13.71 -21.11
CA PRO A 205 -11.70 -14.79 -20.15
C PRO A 205 -10.34 -15.52 -20.12
N VAL A 206 -9.79 -15.69 -18.92
CA VAL A 206 -8.57 -16.46 -18.68
C VAL A 206 -8.76 -17.38 -17.48
N ASP A 207 -8.15 -18.55 -17.53
CA ASP A 207 -8.08 -19.47 -16.41
C ASP A 207 -6.75 -19.29 -15.69
N TRP A 208 -6.80 -18.73 -14.48
CA TRP A 208 -5.63 -18.63 -13.61
C TRP A 208 -5.32 -19.97 -12.96
N ARG A 209 -4.10 -20.46 -13.17
CA ARG A 209 -3.63 -21.73 -12.65
C ARG A 209 -2.59 -21.50 -11.56
N PRO A 210 -2.73 -22.12 -10.37
CA PRO A 210 -1.73 -22.00 -9.33
C PRO A 210 -0.42 -22.66 -9.79
N LEU A 211 0.69 -22.01 -9.49
CA LEU A 211 2.04 -22.54 -9.67
C LEU A 211 2.65 -22.86 -8.30
N ALA A 212 3.60 -23.80 -8.27
CA ALA A 212 4.38 -24.05 -7.08
C ALA A 212 5.20 -22.79 -6.73
N GLY A 213 4.98 -22.25 -5.53
CA GLY A 213 5.70 -21.11 -4.98
C GLY A 213 6.64 -21.53 -3.85
N GLU A 214 7.48 -20.59 -3.44
CA GLU A 214 8.19 -20.67 -2.17
C GLU A 214 7.19 -20.52 -1.00
N ALA A 215 7.58 -20.93 0.20
CA ALA A 215 6.71 -20.83 1.37
C ALA A 215 6.28 -19.36 1.58
N GLY A 216 4.98 -19.12 1.73
CA GLY A 216 4.42 -17.77 1.91
C GLY A 216 4.09 -17.02 0.62
N ALA A 217 4.63 -17.43 -0.54
CA ALA A 217 4.34 -16.83 -1.84
C ALA A 217 3.21 -17.57 -2.58
N LEU A 218 2.24 -16.82 -3.09
CA LEU A 218 1.21 -17.29 -4.01
C LEU A 218 1.61 -16.93 -5.44
N ARG A 219 1.76 -17.94 -6.30
CA ARG A 219 2.09 -17.79 -7.71
C ARG A 219 0.97 -18.35 -8.57
N GLN A 220 0.65 -17.66 -9.65
CA GLN A 220 -0.31 -18.13 -10.63
C GLN A 220 0.03 -17.69 -12.05
N GLU A 221 -0.45 -18.45 -13.01
CA GLU A 221 -0.23 -18.23 -14.44
C GLU A 221 -1.53 -18.30 -15.23
N ALA A 222 -1.65 -17.45 -16.24
CA ALA A 222 -2.68 -17.49 -17.26
C ALA A 222 -2.03 -17.43 -18.64
N SER A 223 -2.65 -18.07 -19.62
CA SER A 223 -2.25 -17.98 -21.03
C SER A 223 -3.31 -17.23 -21.82
N VAL A 224 -2.89 -16.27 -22.62
CA VAL A 224 -3.75 -15.53 -23.54
C VAL A 224 -3.34 -15.88 -24.95
N ARG A 225 -4.31 -16.32 -25.76
CA ARG A 225 -4.10 -16.54 -27.20
C ARG A 225 -5.21 -15.87 -27.96
N THR A 226 -4.87 -14.94 -28.84
CA THR A 226 -5.83 -14.17 -29.62
C THR A 226 -5.35 -13.96 -31.05
N ASP A 227 -6.27 -14.07 -32.00
CA ASP A 227 -6.08 -13.73 -33.42
C ASP A 227 -6.55 -12.29 -33.74
N GLN A 228 -7.11 -11.59 -32.75
CA GLN A 228 -7.73 -10.28 -32.92
C GLN A 228 -6.73 -9.15 -33.18
N LEU A 229 -5.44 -9.37 -32.94
CA LEU A 229 -4.35 -8.44 -33.31
C LEU A 229 -4.13 -8.29 -34.82
N ARG A 230 -4.87 -9.06 -35.65
CA ARG A 230 -5.07 -8.74 -37.07
C ARG A 230 -5.68 -7.37 -37.28
N GLN A 231 -6.51 -6.91 -36.34
CA GLN A 231 -7.05 -5.56 -36.39
C GLN A 231 -5.98 -4.61 -35.85
N PRO A 232 -5.60 -3.56 -36.62
CA PRO A 232 -4.44 -2.73 -36.32
C PRO A 232 -4.44 -2.15 -34.91
N ASP A 233 -5.61 -1.95 -34.30
CA ASP A 233 -5.76 -1.17 -33.08
C ASP A 233 -6.23 -1.96 -31.85
N VAL A 234 -5.97 -3.27 -31.83
CA VAL A 234 -6.37 -4.12 -30.70
C VAL A 234 -5.18 -4.38 -29.79
N ALA A 235 -5.32 -4.05 -28.50
CA ALA A 235 -4.30 -4.30 -27.47
C ALA A 235 -4.80 -5.28 -26.41
N VAL A 236 -3.89 -6.02 -25.78
CA VAL A 236 -4.16 -6.81 -24.58
C VAL A 236 -3.69 -6.01 -23.37
N SER A 237 -4.60 -5.71 -22.44
CA SER A 237 -4.30 -4.99 -21.21
C SER A 237 -4.54 -5.91 -20.01
N VAL A 238 -3.60 -5.96 -19.08
CA VAL A 238 -3.71 -6.71 -17.84
C VAL A 238 -3.78 -5.72 -16.70
N LEU A 239 -4.88 -5.73 -15.96
CA LEU A 239 -5.11 -4.92 -14.77
C LEU A 239 -4.75 -5.70 -13.51
N TRP A 240 -3.81 -5.15 -12.74
CA TRP A 240 -3.55 -5.55 -11.37
C TRP A 240 -4.68 -5.11 -10.44
N THR A 241 -5.14 -6.04 -9.59
CA THR A 241 -6.29 -5.88 -8.69
C THR A 241 -5.93 -6.22 -7.25
N GLY A 242 -4.75 -5.77 -6.81
CA GLY A 242 -4.25 -5.91 -5.44
C GLY A 242 -4.07 -4.59 -4.72
N GLU A 243 -4.01 -4.68 -3.40
CA GLU A 243 -3.79 -3.54 -2.50
C GLU A 243 -2.37 -2.96 -2.60
N ALA A 244 -1.38 -3.79 -2.94
CA ALA A 244 0.01 -3.38 -3.15
C ALA A 244 0.33 -3.28 -4.65
N TRP A 245 1.15 -2.30 -5.02
CA TRP A 245 1.58 -2.05 -6.40
C TRP A 245 2.58 -3.12 -6.88
N PRO A 246 2.39 -3.70 -8.09
CA PRO A 246 3.31 -4.71 -8.57
C PRO A 246 4.52 -4.11 -9.27
N LEU A 247 5.64 -4.81 -9.19
CA LEU A 247 6.73 -4.67 -10.14
C LEU A 247 6.33 -5.34 -11.46
N PHE A 248 6.36 -4.57 -12.54
CA PHE A 248 6.02 -5.08 -13.88
C PHE A 248 7.27 -5.60 -14.59
N HIS A 249 7.20 -6.84 -15.05
CA HIS A 249 8.20 -7.44 -15.94
C HIS A 249 7.58 -7.73 -17.30
N LEU A 250 7.98 -6.96 -18.32
CA LEU A 250 7.50 -7.14 -19.68
C LEU A 250 8.63 -7.65 -20.56
N ALA A 251 8.43 -8.82 -21.17
CA ALA A 251 9.46 -9.46 -21.98
C ALA A 251 8.90 -10.01 -23.29
N VAL A 252 9.71 -9.98 -24.35
CA VAL A 252 9.45 -10.70 -25.60
C VAL A 252 10.42 -11.86 -25.67
N LEU A 253 9.92 -13.08 -25.58
CA LEU A 253 10.74 -14.28 -25.70
C LEU A 253 11.11 -14.48 -27.17
N ARG A 254 12.32 -14.10 -27.55
CA ARG A 254 12.81 -14.29 -28.92
C ARG A 254 13.21 -15.74 -29.14
N GLY A 255 12.40 -16.44 -29.93
CA GLY A 255 12.76 -17.76 -30.45
C GLY A 255 11.56 -18.69 -30.50
N LEU A 256 10.90 -18.74 -31.67
CA LEU A 256 10.28 -19.90 -32.33
C LEU A 256 9.30 -19.37 -33.40
N ASP A 257 9.80 -19.37 -34.64
CA ASP A 257 9.12 -19.21 -35.93
C ASP A 257 8.47 -17.86 -36.32
N GLY A 258 9.01 -17.29 -37.41
CA GLY A 258 8.33 -16.29 -38.24
C GLY A 258 8.74 -14.84 -37.99
N ALA A 259 8.38 -13.97 -38.93
CA ALA A 259 8.54 -12.52 -38.81
C ALA A 259 7.82 -12.04 -37.53
N SER A 260 8.59 -11.58 -36.55
CA SER A 260 8.05 -11.00 -35.32
C SER A 260 7.35 -9.69 -35.65
N LEU A 261 6.10 -9.55 -35.23
CA LEU A 261 5.44 -8.25 -35.24
C LEU A 261 6.19 -7.28 -34.32
N PRO A 262 6.34 -5.99 -34.71
CA PRO A 262 6.79 -4.98 -33.78
C PRO A 262 5.68 -4.76 -32.74
N LEU A 263 6.04 -4.83 -31.46
CA LEU A 263 5.10 -4.69 -30.34
C LEU A 263 5.53 -3.56 -29.41
N ASP A 264 4.55 -2.80 -28.94
CA ASP A 264 4.69 -1.86 -27.85
C ASP A 264 4.26 -2.53 -26.54
N LEU A 265 5.12 -2.38 -25.53
CA LEU A 265 4.93 -2.87 -24.18
C LEU A 265 4.93 -1.66 -23.26
N MET A 266 3.80 -1.39 -22.60
CA MET A 266 3.66 -0.20 -21.78
C MET A 266 3.06 -0.53 -20.42
N THR A 267 3.52 0.19 -19.39
CA THR A 267 2.92 0.17 -18.05
C THR A 267 2.33 1.54 -17.76
N PHE A 268 1.09 1.59 -17.32
CA PHE A 268 0.44 2.83 -16.89
C PHE A 268 -0.46 2.58 -15.68
N GLY A 269 -0.11 3.16 -14.54
CA GLY A 269 -0.77 2.82 -13.29
C GLY A 269 -0.77 1.30 -13.09
N ALA A 270 -1.91 0.73 -12.69
CA ALA A 270 -2.05 -0.70 -12.34
C ALA A 270 -2.12 -1.62 -13.56
N ARG A 271 -1.73 -1.12 -14.74
CA ARG A 271 -1.94 -1.81 -16.00
C ARG A 271 -0.64 -2.02 -16.74
N ALA A 272 -0.49 -3.22 -17.29
CA ALA A 272 0.47 -3.51 -18.33
C ALA A 272 -0.28 -3.81 -19.63
N THR A 273 0.20 -3.26 -20.74
CA THR A 273 -0.47 -3.36 -22.04
C THR A 273 0.52 -3.81 -23.10
N VAL A 274 0.08 -4.76 -23.94
CA VAL A 274 0.77 -5.24 -25.13
C VAL A 274 -0.05 -4.85 -26.36
N SER A 275 0.54 -4.09 -27.27
CA SER A 275 -0.09 -3.67 -28.53
C SER A 275 0.87 -3.80 -29.69
N ARG A 276 0.37 -3.75 -30.92
CA ARG A 276 1.20 -3.65 -32.12
C ARG A 276 1.80 -2.25 -32.24
N CYS A 277 3.09 -2.12 -32.57
CA CYS A 277 3.67 -0.83 -32.90
C CYS A 277 3.12 -0.34 -34.23
N PHE A 278 2.75 0.93 -34.29
CA PHE A 278 2.58 1.64 -35.55
C PHE A 278 3.90 2.31 -35.91
N LEU A 279 4.62 1.72 -36.88
CA LEU A 279 5.58 2.52 -37.64
C LEU A 279 4.75 3.44 -38.54
N ASP A 280 4.60 4.69 -38.14
CA ASP A 280 4.13 5.73 -39.03
C ASP A 280 4.91 5.62 -40.34
N LYS A 281 4.19 5.46 -41.46
CA LYS A 281 4.79 5.59 -42.78
C LYS A 281 5.21 7.04 -42.97
N ALA A 282 6.40 7.39 -42.49
CA ALA A 282 7.10 8.56 -42.97
C ALA A 282 7.49 8.31 -44.44
N GLY A 283 6.86 9.05 -45.36
CA GLY A 283 7.37 9.25 -46.72
C GLY A 283 6.57 8.61 -47.84
N SER A 284 5.41 9.20 -48.19
CA SER A 284 5.05 9.33 -49.61
C SER A 284 4.42 10.69 -49.87
N ALA A 285 5.28 11.69 -50.01
CA ALA A 285 4.95 12.88 -50.77
C ALA A 285 6.01 12.98 -51.87
N ASP A 286 5.77 12.30 -52.98
CA ASP A 286 6.39 12.66 -54.26
C ASP A 286 5.63 13.90 -54.79
N PRO A 287 6.33 14.94 -55.27
CA PRO A 287 5.70 16.11 -55.86
C PRO A 287 5.25 15.79 -57.30
N PRO A 288 4.11 16.34 -57.72
CA PRO A 288 4.15 17.61 -58.46
C PRO A 288 3.18 18.68 -57.97
#